data_AF-A0A831U9N9-F1
#
_entry.id   AF-A0A831U9N9-F1
#
_cell.length_a   1.000
_cell.length_b   1.000
_cell.length_c   1.000
_cell.angle_alpha   90.00
_cell.angle_beta   90.00
_cell.angle_gamma   90.00
#
_symmetry.space_group_name_H-M   'P 1'
#
loop_
_entity.id
_entity.type
_entity.pdbx_description
1 polymer ?
#
loop_
_entity_poly.entity_id
_entity_poly.type
_entity_poly.pdbx_seq_one_letter_code
_entity_poly.pdbx_strand_id
1 'polypeptide(L)'
;MNDSDTERTHDEHEQVMKEYAVAAADKTLEKGPYVDGFSGRTVIGALFVAVVMMPGSVYLGLVAGQSLGPAAEWVTIILFAEVARRSFTHLKRQEVFVLFYVASSVAAVTLIHLALSGGPIALSIWNQYLLQSPQTSGIAEQIPDWIVPPADSPGILERNLAHIDWWWSRSRHFLSPIMLISIGYLLGRMGWFGLGYLVFRITSDNERLPFPLAPVAAQGATALAEATDREEGAAFGKRSWRWTVFSIGATLGIAFGAIYVLVPVTTGLFMSKPIMILPIPFVDFTRNIEGFMPASLVSISFDAVIFLTGMILPFKVVLGFFTAVMLTSVLGNPILQRLGFFPHWTPGNGLLVNQMILSFDFWMSVAVGMAIAVALVGLRYVYK
;
A
#
# COMPACT_ATOMS: atom_id res chain seq x y z
N MET A 1 32.28 34.88 -7.21
CA MET A 1 31.41 33.75 -6.82
C MET A 1 31.26 33.90 -5.32
N ASN A 2 30.09 34.38 -4.89
CA ASN A 2 29.88 35.17 -3.67
C ASN A 2 29.90 34.30 -2.41
N ASP A 3 30.55 34.77 -1.34
CA ASP A 3 30.48 34.20 0.02
C ASP A 3 29.04 34.04 0.54
N SER A 4 28.11 34.86 0.04
CA SER A 4 26.68 34.80 0.40
C SER A 4 25.94 33.55 -0.07
N ASP A 5 26.39 32.87 -1.14
CA ASP A 5 25.78 31.58 -1.55
C ASP A 5 26.28 30.44 -0.66
N THR A 6 27.51 30.54 -0.14
CA THR A 6 28.14 29.51 0.69
C THR A 6 27.55 29.51 2.12
N GLU A 7 27.34 30.68 2.72
CA GLU A 7 26.68 30.79 4.04
C GLU A 7 25.22 30.33 3.99
N ARG A 8 24.48 30.66 2.91
CA ARG A 8 23.08 30.25 2.74
C ARG A 8 22.92 28.74 2.64
N THR A 9 23.84 28.06 1.94
CA THR A 9 23.88 26.59 1.89
C THR A 9 24.25 25.96 3.23
N HIS A 10 25.08 26.63 4.04
CA HIS A 10 25.53 26.10 5.32
C HIS A 10 24.43 26.19 6.39
N ASP A 11 23.72 27.31 6.43
CA ASP A 11 22.57 27.52 7.32
C ASP A 11 21.39 26.63 6.94
N GLU A 12 21.08 26.48 5.64
CA GLU A 12 20.05 25.55 5.17
C GLU A 12 20.42 24.10 5.49
N HIS A 13 21.67 23.70 5.32
CA HIS A 13 22.16 22.38 5.68
C HIS A 13 22.11 22.15 7.20
N GLU A 14 22.47 23.14 8.02
CA GLU A 14 22.38 23.02 9.48
C GLU A 14 20.92 22.97 9.97
N GLN A 15 20.03 23.72 9.32
CA GLN A 15 18.60 23.73 9.62
C GLN A 15 17.95 22.40 9.22
N VAL A 16 18.29 21.84 8.06
CA VAL A 16 17.94 20.48 7.62
C VAL A 16 18.48 19.45 8.61
N MET A 17 19.74 19.54 9.04
CA MET A 17 20.31 18.60 10.00
C MET A 17 19.66 18.68 11.40
N LYS A 18 19.20 19.86 11.81
CA LYS A 18 18.41 20.04 13.05
C LYS A 18 16.98 19.54 12.91
N GLU A 19 16.34 19.78 11.77
CA GLU A 19 14.96 19.35 11.47
C GLU A 19 14.89 17.82 11.24
N TYR A 20 15.97 17.21 10.75
CA TYR A 20 16.11 15.77 10.46
C TYR A 20 17.10 15.06 11.40
N ALA A 21 17.21 15.48 12.66
CA ALA A 21 18.12 14.90 13.65
C ALA A 21 17.93 13.36 13.84
N VAL A 22 16.74 12.82 13.54
CA VAL A 22 16.46 11.38 13.56
C VAL A 22 17.27 10.62 12.49
N ALA A 23 17.61 11.26 11.37
CA ALA A 23 18.45 10.66 10.32
C ALA A 23 19.92 10.54 10.70
N ALA A 24 20.39 11.43 11.58
CA ALA A 24 21.73 11.37 12.15
C ALA A 24 21.81 10.49 13.42
N ALA A 25 20.67 9.99 13.92
CA ALA A 25 20.55 9.48 15.29
C ALA A 25 21.10 8.06 15.51
N ASP A 26 21.40 7.28 14.46
CA ASP A 26 21.88 5.92 14.66
C ASP A 26 23.12 5.56 13.84
N LYS A 27 24.27 6.05 14.32
CA LYS A 27 25.61 5.65 13.82
C LYS A 27 25.92 4.16 14.04
N THR A 28 25.05 3.40 14.72
CA THR A 28 25.25 1.95 14.92
C THR A 28 24.81 1.10 13.73
N LEU A 29 24.10 1.68 12.75
CA LEU A 29 23.73 0.99 11.51
C LEU A 29 24.91 0.83 10.53
N GLU A 30 26.05 1.47 10.80
CA GLU A 30 27.24 1.38 9.97
C GLU A 30 28.21 0.28 10.46
N LYS A 31 28.43 -0.70 9.59
CA LYS A 31 29.60 -1.62 9.52
C LYS A 31 29.57 -2.89 10.41
N GLY A 32 28.51 -3.68 10.32
CA GLY A 32 28.57 -5.12 10.63
C GLY A 32 28.96 -5.96 9.39
N PRO A 33 29.59 -7.13 9.53
CA PRO A 33 29.74 -8.08 8.42
C PRO A 33 28.36 -8.50 7.88
N TYR A 34 28.28 -8.79 6.57
CA TYR A 34 27.04 -9.31 5.97
C TYR A 34 26.66 -10.63 6.65
N VAL A 35 25.41 -10.71 7.09
CA VAL A 35 24.82 -11.93 7.65
C VAL A 35 23.64 -12.32 6.77
N ASP A 36 23.57 -13.58 6.38
CA ASP A 36 22.44 -14.07 5.58
C ASP A 36 21.15 -14.12 6.41
N GLY A 37 20.09 -13.55 5.86
CA GLY A 37 18.74 -13.58 6.40
C GLY A 37 17.88 -14.71 5.82
N PHE A 38 18.33 -15.37 4.75
CA PHE A 38 17.60 -16.47 4.14
C PHE A 38 17.83 -17.77 4.93
N SER A 39 16.79 -18.26 5.60
CA SER A 39 16.85 -19.49 6.38
C SER A 39 15.59 -20.33 6.20
N GLY A 40 15.62 -21.59 6.66
CA GLY A 40 14.41 -22.42 6.68
C GLY A 40 13.26 -21.77 7.47
N ARG A 41 13.57 -20.93 8.47
CA ARG A 41 12.57 -20.18 9.25
C ARG A 41 11.90 -19.10 8.40
N THR A 42 12.66 -18.39 7.57
CA THR A 42 12.08 -17.39 6.65
C THR A 42 11.25 -18.03 5.56
N VAL A 43 11.62 -19.24 5.09
CA VAL A 43 10.83 -20.02 4.13
C VAL A 43 9.48 -20.43 4.73
N ILE A 44 9.48 -20.95 5.96
CA ILE A 44 8.23 -21.29 6.68
C ILE A 44 7.37 -20.03 6.87
N GLY A 45 7.99 -18.89 7.21
CA GLY A 45 7.28 -17.63 7.32
C GLY A 45 6.69 -17.14 6.02
N ALA A 46 7.41 -17.27 4.91
CA ALA A 46 6.89 -16.97 3.59
C ALA A 46 5.68 -17.85 3.23
N LEU A 47 5.71 -19.13 3.59
CA LEU A 47 4.59 -20.05 3.36
C LEU A 47 3.37 -19.71 4.21
N PHE A 48 3.57 -19.32 5.48
CA PHE A 48 2.48 -18.82 6.33
C PHE A 48 1.82 -17.57 5.73
N VAL A 49 2.64 -16.62 5.30
CA VAL A 49 2.18 -15.40 4.62
C VAL A 49 1.34 -15.76 3.39
N ALA A 50 1.80 -16.72 2.60
CA ALA A 50 1.12 -17.12 1.37
C ALA A 50 -0.17 -17.91 1.57
N VAL A 51 -0.21 -18.83 2.53
CA VAL A 51 -1.34 -19.76 2.72
C VAL A 51 -2.38 -19.20 3.69
N VAL A 52 -1.97 -18.39 4.66
CA VAL A 52 -2.87 -17.88 5.72
C VAL A 52 -3.20 -16.41 5.51
N MET A 53 -2.18 -15.57 5.36
CA MET A 53 -2.40 -14.11 5.36
C MET A 53 -2.93 -13.60 4.02
N MET A 54 -2.40 -14.08 2.88
CA MET A 54 -2.90 -13.67 1.57
C MET A 54 -4.41 -13.97 1.41
N PRO A 55 -4.92 -15.20 1.65
CA PRO A 55 -6.35 -15.46 1.52
C PRO A 55 -7.21 -14.65 2.49
N GLY A 56 -6.76 -14.45 3.74
CA GLY A 56 -7.44 -13.59 4.70
C GLY A 56 -7.53 -12.14 4.24
N SER A 57 -6.47 -11.62 3.61
CA SER A 57 -6.44 -10.26 3.06
C SER A 57 -7.35 -10.09 1.83
N VAL A 58 -7.43 -11.10 0.97
CA VAL A 58 -8.36 -11.12 -0.18
C VAL A 58 -9.79 -11.12 0.34
N TYR A 59 -10.10 -11.97 1.32
CA TYR A 59 -11.43 -12.05 1.93
C TYR A 59 -11.85 -10.71 2.54
N LEU A 60 -10.96 -10.06 3.30
CA LEU A 60 -11.25 -8.75 3.89
C LEU A 60 -11.47 -7.68 2.82
N GLY A 61 -10.67 -7.70 1.74
CA GLY A 61 -10.86 -6.81 0.60
C GLY A 61 -12.23 -6.98 -0.06
N LEU A 62 -12.67 -8.22 -0.26
CA LEU A 62 -13.96 -8.53 -0.91
C LEU A 62 -15.18 -8.26 0.00
N VAL A 63 -15.08 -8.55 1.29
CA VAL A 63 -16.23 -8.46 2.22
C VAL A 63 -16.34 -7.09 2.86
N ALA A 64 -15.22 -6.52 3.30
CA ALA A 64 -15.19 -5.25 4.02
C ALA A 64 -14.79 -4.07 3.14
N GLY A 65 -14.36 -4.29 1.89
CA GLY A 65 -13.82 -3.22 1.03
C GLY A 65 -12.56 -2.58 1.63
N GLN A 66 -11.80 -3.36 2.42
CA GLN A 66 -10.64 -2.91 3.17
C GLN A 66 -9.50 -3.91 3.03
N SER A 67 -8.29 -3.42 2.84
CA SER A 67 -7.09 -4.26 2.92
C SER A 67 -6.66 -4.46 4.38
N LEU A 68 -5.86 -5.51 4.65
CA LEU A 68 -5.12 -5.59 5.93
C LEU A 68 -4.07 -4.47 6.06
N GLY A 69 -3.78 -3.76 4.96
CA GLY A 69 -2.84 -2.65 4.90
C GLY A 69 -1.41 -3.01 5.30
N PRO A 70 -0.55 -2.00 5.52
CA PRO A 70 0.82 -2.20 6.01
C PRO A 70 0.87 -2.87 7.40
N ALA A 71 -0.25 -2.87 8.15
CA ALA A 71 -0.34 -3.50 9.45
C ALA A 71 -0.18 -5.03 9.37
N ALA A 72 -0.56 -5.66 8.26
CA ALA A 72 -0.38 -7.08 8.02
C ALA A 72 1.09 -7.52 8.21
N GLU A 73 2.01 -6.71 7.68
CA GLU A 73 3.45 -6.97 7.69
C GLU A 73 3.99 -7.08 9.12
N TRP A 74 3.61 -6.13 9.96
CA TRP A 74 4.02 -6.07 11.35
C TRP A 74 3.41 -7.20 12.18
N VAL A 75 2.15 -7.54 11.95
CA VAL A 75 1.47 -8.64 12.63
C VAL A 75 2.15 -9.98 12.32
N THR A 76 2.57 -10.21 11.07
CA THR A 76 3.35 -11.40 10.70
C THR A 76 4.61 -11.49 11.55
N ILE A 77 5.39 -10.40 11.61
CA ILE A 77 6.66 -10.39 12.34
C ILE A 77 6.44 -10.63 13.82
N ILE A 78 5.43 -9.99 14.43
CA ILE A 78 5.09 -10.16 15.84
C ILE A 78 4.74 -11.62 16.13
N LEU A 79 3.92 -12.26 15.28
CA LEU A 79 3.56 -13.67 15.43
C LEU A 79 4.79 -14.58 15.34
N PHE A 80 5.65 -14.38 14.34
CA PHE A 80 6.87 -15.19 14.19
C PHE A 80 7.87 -14.97 15.31
N ALA A 81 8.03 -13.72 15.76
CA ALA A 81 8.83 -13.37 16.92
C ALA A 81 8.32 -14.08 18.18
N GLU A 82 7.00 -14.14 18.37
CA GLU A 82 6.39 -14.80 19.52
C GLU A 82 6.51 -16.33 19.44
N VAL A 83 6.34 -16.93 18.26
CA VAL A 83 6.58 -18.36 18.04
C VAL A 83 8.03 -18.71 18.33
N ALA A 84 8.98 -17.94 17.77
CA ALA A 84 10.41 -18.15 18.03
C ALA A 84 10.72 -18.06 19.52
N ARG A 85 10.17 -17.05 20.20
CA ARG A 85 10.30 -16.84 21.66
C ARG A 85 9.78 -18.03 22.46
N ARG A 86 8.61 -18.58 22.11
CA ARG A 86 8.02 -19.75 22.77
C ARG A 86 8.76 -21.04 22.49
N SER A 87 9.44 -21.12 21.36
CA SER A 87 10.32 -22.24 21.00
C SER A 87 11.74 -22.10 21.55
N PHE A 88 12.01 -21.12 22.44
CA PHE A 88 13.35 -20.83 22.97
C PHE A 88 14.39 -20.56 21.88
N THR A 89 13.97 -19.93 20.79
CA THR A 89 14.83 -19.51 19.68
C THR A 89 14.73 -17.99 19.47
N HIS A 90 15.75 -17.41 18.85
CA HIS A 90 15.76 -15.99 18.48
C HIS A 90 15.78 -15.84 16.96
N LEU A 91 15.04 -14.86 16.44
CA LEU A 91 15.10 -14.46 15.04
C LEU A 91 16.20 -13.41 14.87
N LYS A 92 17.07 -13.62 13.87
CA LYS A 92 18.07 -12.62 13.53
C LYS A 92 17.39 -11.41 12.91
N ARG A 93 18.01 -10.22 13.04
CA ARG A 93 17.55 -8.98 12.40
C ARG A 93 17.31 -9.15 10.89
N GLN A 94 18.17 -9.91 10.22
CA GLN A 94 18.08 -10.18 8.79
C GLN A 94 16.92 -11.11 8.44
N GLU A 95 16.63 -12.11 9.29
CA GLU A 95 15.44 -12.97 9.12
C GLU A 95 14.16 -12.15 9.28
N VAL A 96 14.12 -11.24 10.27
CA VAL A 96 13.01 -10.31 10.47
C VAL A 96 12.81 -9.40 9.25
N PHE A 97 13.90 -8.88 8.68
CA PHE A 97 13.83 -8.04 7.48
C PHE A 97 13.34 -8.79 6.24
N VAL A 98 13.78 -10.04 6.03
CA VAL A 98 13.27 -10.90 4.95
C VAL A 98 11.79 -11.18 5.15
N LEU A 99 11.36 -11.51 6.37
CA LEU A 99 9.94 -11.73 6.67
C LEU A 99 9.10 -10.46 6.47
N PHE A 100 9.61 -9.29 6.84
CA PHE A 100 8.98 -8.00 6.57
C PHE A 100 8.74 -7.80 5.07
N TYR A 101 9.78 -8.01 4.26
CA TYR A 101 9.69 -7.83 2.82
C TYR A 101 8.77 -8.87 2.14
N VAL A 102 8.73 -10.10 2.64
CA VAL A 102 7.79 -11.10 2.13
C VAL A 102 6.36 -10.76 2.54
N ALA A 103 6.14 -10.33 3.77
CA ALA A 103 4.81 -9.95 4.25
C ALA A 103 4.27 -8.70 3.55
N SER A 104 5.14 -7.77 3.11
CA SER A 104 4.71 -6.60 2.33
C SER A 104 4.09 -6.95 0.98
N SER A 105 4.38 -8.14 0.44
CA SER A 105 3.67 -8.64 -0.73
C SER A 105 2.18 -8.90 -0.48
N VAL A 106 1.76 -9.15 0.77
CA VAL A 106 0.34 -9.30 1.15
C VAL A 106 -0.36 -7.97 1.19
N ALA A 107 0.31 -6.96 1.77
CA ALA A 107 -0.20 -5.60 1.90
C ALA A 107 -0.27 -4.88 0.54
N ALA A 108 0.44 -5.37 -0.47
CA ALA A 108 0.40 -4.84 -1.83
C ALA A 108 -1.05 -4.86 -2.37
N VAL A 109 -1.61 -3.66 -2.51
CA VAL A 109 -2.94 -3.46 -3.08
C VAL A 109 -2.85 -3.60 -4.60
N THR A 110 -3.52 -4.62 -5.13
CA THR A 110 -3.54 -4.92 -6.55
C THR A 110 -4.61 -4.11 -7.29
N LEU A 111 -5.73 -3.78 -6.61
CA LEU A 111 -6.78 -2.90 -7.14
C LEU A 111 -7.12 -1.79 -6.13
N ILE A 112 -6.67 -0.57 -6.43
CA ILE A 112 -6.80 0.60 -5.54
C ILE A 112 -8.26 0.89 -5.18
N HIS A 113 -9.16 0.85 -6.17
CA HIS A 113 -10.58 1.19 -5.98
C HIS A 113 -11.38 0.16 -5.16
N LEU A 114 -10.87 -1.06 -5.01
CA LEU A 114 -11.48 -2.14 -4.20
C LEU A 114 -10.74 -2.37 -2.89
N ALA A 115 -9.65 -1.64 -2.64
CA ALA A 115 -8.68 -1.93 -1.59
C ALA A 115 -8.27 -3.43 -1.58
N LEU A 116 -8.23 -4.07 -2.75
CA LEU A 116 -8.01 -5.50 -2.84
C LEU A 116 -6.52 -5.81 -2.66
N SER A 117 -6.20 -6.39 -1.52
CA SER A 117 -4.87 -6.89 -1.14
C SER A 117 -4.82 -8.41 -1.21
N GLY A 118 -3.61 -8.98 -1.13
CA GLY A 118 -3.39 -10.43 -1.21
C GLY A 118 -2.51 -10.86 -2.37
N GLY A 119 -1.68 -9.94 -2.86
CA GLY A 119 -0.66 -10.23 -3.86
C GLY A 119 -1.22 -10.45 -5.27
N PRO A 120 -0.40 -11.04 -6.16
CA PRO A 120 -0.69 -11.11 -7.59
C PRO A 120 -1.97 -11.92 -7.93
N ILE A 121 -2.29 -12.92 -7.11
CA ILE A 121 -3.43 -13.84 -7.35
C ILE A 121 -4.77 -13.22 -6.95
N ALA A 122 -4.77 -12.17 -6.11
CA ALA A 122 -5.99 -11.50 -5.68
C ALA A 122 -6.84 -11.01 -6.87
N LEU A 123 -6.17 -10.50 -7.93
CA LEU A 123 -6.83 -10.06 -9.15
C LEU A 123 -7.60 -11.20 -9.86
N SER A 124 -7.03 -12.40 -9.90
CA SER A 124 -7.69 -13.57 -10.51
C SER A 124 -8.96 -13.94 -9.76
N ILE A 125 -8.92 -13.90 -8.42
CA ILE A 125 -10.09 -14.19 -7.57
C ILE A 125 -11.18 -13.13 -7.79
N TRP A 126 -10.78 -11.85 -7.87
CA TRP A 126 -11.72 -10.78 -8.20
C TRP A 126 -12.33 -10.93 -9.58
N ASN A 127 -11.54 -11.22 -10.61
CA ASN A 127 -12.06 -11.39 -11.97
C ASN A 127 -13.01 -12.59 -12.06
N GLN A 128 -12.73 -13.67 -11.33
CA GLN A 128 -13.63 -14.82 -11.22
C GLN A 128 -14.97 -14.43 -10.57
N TYR A 129 -14.93 -13.68 -9.46
CA TYR A 129 -16.14 -13.15 -8.82
C TYR A 129 -16.92 -12.23 -9.77
N LEU A 130 -16.21 -11.30 -10.41
CA LEU A 130 -16.79 -10.34 -11.33
C LEU A 130 -17.43 -11.04 -12.53
N LEU A 131 -16.83 -12.09 -13.10
CA LEU A 131 -17.40 -12.85 -14.21
C LEU A 131 -18.76 -13.49 -13.85
N GLN A 132 -18.93 -13.92 -12.59
CA GLN A 132 -20.14 -14.60 -12.10
C GLN A 132 -21.16 -13.65 -11.48
N SER A 133 -20.85 -12.35 -11.39
CA SER A 133 -21.72 -11.38 -10.73
C SER A 133 -22.98 -11.08 -11.57
N PRO A 134 -24.15 -10.82 -10.95
CA PRO A 134 -25.35 -10.43 -11.68
C PRO A 134 -25.16 -9.20 -12.56
N GLN A 135 -24.33 -8.25 -12.11
CA GLN A 135 -24.08 -6.96 -12.76
C GLN A 135 -23.32 -7.09 -14.08
N THR A 136 -22.55 -8.16 -14.26
CA THR A 136 -21.76 -8.42 -15.47
C THR A 136 -22.30 -9.59 -16.29
N SER A 137 -23.37 -10.24 -15.85
CA SER A 137 -23.99 -11.36 -16.58
C SER A 137 -24.28 -11.04 -18.05
N GLY A 138 -24.63 -9.79 -18.38
CA GLY A 138 -24.86 -9.34 -19.75
C GLY A 138 -23.61 -9.09 -20.60
N ILE A 139 -22.42 -9.01 -19.98
CA ILE A 139 -21.13 -8.83 -20.66
C ILE A 139 -20.15 -9.98 -20.42
N ALA A 140 -20.52 -10.98 -19.63
CA ALA A 140 -19.63 -12.05 -19.18
C ALA A 140 -18.99 -12.80 -20.36
N GLU A 141 -19.76 -13.06 -21.43
CA GLU A 141 -19.27 -13.70 -22.66
C GLU A 141 -18.29 -12.83 -23.45
N GLN A 142 -18.31 -11.51 -23.25
CA GLN A 142 -17.41 -10.57 -23.91
C GLN A 142 -16.07 -10.42 -23.17
N ILE A 143 -15.97 -10.94 -21.94
CA ILE A 143 -14.73 -10.89 -21.17
C ILE A 143 -13.75 -11.91 -21.76
N PRO A 144 -12.57 -11.47 -22.23
CA PRO A 144 -11.60 -12.38 -22.82
C PRO A 144 -11.05 -13.40 -21.81
N ASP A 145 -10.81 -14.61 -22.30
CA ASP A 145 -10.26 -15.74 -21.54
C ASP A 145 -8.84 -15.48 -20.97
N TRP A 146 -8.08 -14.56 -21.55
CA TRP A 146 -6.78 -14.13 -21.03
C TRP A 146 -6.86 -13.24 -19.79
N ILE A 147 -8.05 -12.71 -19.45
CA ILE A 147 -8.30 -11.97 -18.21
C ILE A 147 -8.78 -12.92 -17.11
N VAL A 148 -9.70 -13.81 -17.45
CA VAL A 148 -10.29 -14.82 -16.58
C VAL A 148 -10.83 -15.96 -17.44
N PRO A 149 -10.67 -17.23 -17.03
CA PRO A 149 -11.26 -18.34 -17.77
C PRO A 149 -12.79 -18.18 -17.93
N PRO A 150 -13.38 -18.70 -19.02
CA PRO A 150 -14.82 -18.70 -19.24
C PRO A 150 -15.62 -19.27 -18.06
N ALA A 151 -16.85 -18.80 -17.85
CA ALA A 151 -17.65 -19.17 -16.67
C ALA A 151 -17.99 -20.67 -16.60
N ASP A 152 -18.01 -21.35 -17.76
CA ASP A 152 -18.21 -22.78 -17.95
C ASP A 152 -16.92 -23.61 -17.83
N SER A 153 -15.75 -22.97 -17.67
CA SER A 153 -14.48 -23.66 -17.48
C SER A 153 -14.50 -24.49 -16.18
N PRO A 154 -13.97 -25.74 -16.21
CA PRO A 154 -13.76 -26.53 -15.00
C PRO A 154 -12.92 -25.79 -13.95
N GLY A 155 -11.97 -24.94 -14.36
CA GLY A 155 -11.15 -24.15 -13.45
C GLY A 155 -11.95 -23.14 -12.62
N ILE A 156 -13.09 -22.68 -13.14
CA ILE A 156 -14.02 -21.77 -12.45
C ILE A 156 -15.03 -22.58 -11.63
N LEU A 157 -15.64 -23.60 -12.23
CA LEU A 157 -16.68 -24.42 -11.60
C LEU A 157 -16.17 -25.20 -10.40
N GLU A 158 -14.97 -25.78 -10.50
CA GLU A 158 -14.33 -26.55 -9.43
C GLU A 158 -13.51 -25.67 -8.47
N ARG A 159 -13.46 -24.35 -8.70
CA ARG A 159 -12.64 -23.39 -7.93
C ARG A 159 -11.17 -23.81 -7.87
N ASN A 160 -10.65 -24.28 -8.99
CA ASN A 160 -9.31 -24.83 -9.10
C ASN A 160 -8.38 -23.88 -9.86
N LEU A 161 -7.64 -23.03 -9.13
CA LEU A 161 -6.65 -22.10 -9.70
C LEU A 161 -5.45 -22.81 -10.36
N ALA A 162 -5.25 -24.10 -10.10
CA ALA A 162 -4.21 -24.90 -10.75
C ALA A 162 -4.67 -25.51 -12.10
N HIS A 163 -5.95 -25.32 -12.47
CA HIS A 163 -6.47 -25.83 -13.74
C HIS A 163 -5.82 -25.14 -14.94
N ILE A 164 -5.62 -25.87 -16.04
CA ILE A 164 -4.90 -25.39 -17.23
C ILE A 164 -5.48 -24.11 -17.84
N ASP A 165 -6.80 -23.91 -17.78
CA ASP A 165 -7.44 -22.71 -18.33
C ASP A 165 -6.95 -21.40 -17.67
N TRP A 166 -6.43 -21.45 -16.43
CA TRP A 166 -5.81 -20.29 -15.77
C TRP A 166 -4.39 -19.98 -16.27
N TRP A 167 -3.70 -21.02 -16.75
CA TRP A 167 -2.29 -20.98 -17.16
C TRP A 167 -2.11 -20.95 -18.68
N TRP A 168 -3.16 -21.27 -19.43
CA TRP A 168 -3.18 -21.28 -20.88
C TRP A 168 -4.49 -20.71 -21.41
N SER A 169 -4.40 -19.60 -22.15
CA SER A 169 -5.56 -19.00 -22.83
C SER A 169 -5.84 -19.75 -24.13
N ARG A 170 -7.10 -20.04 -24.42
CA ARG A 170 -7.52 -20.65 -25.69
C ARG A 170 -7.44 -19.64 -26.84
N SER A 171 -7.70 -18.36 -26.58
CA SER A 171 -7.67 -17.31 -27.62
C SER A 171 -6.27 -16.78 -27.92
N ARG A 172 -5.41 -16.63 -26.90
CA ARG A 172 -4.08 -16.01 -27.01
C ARG A 172 -2.93 -16.86 -26.50
N HIS A 173 -3.17 -18.13 -26.22
CA HIS A 173 -2.16 -19.13 -25.83
C HIS A 173 -1.38 -18.72 -24.58
N PHE A 174 -0.12 -18.29 -24.74
CA PHE A 174 0.79 -17.96 -23.64
C PHE A 174 0.35 -16.72 -22.85
N LEU A 175 -0.48 -15.85 -23.43
CA LEU A 175 -1.07 -14.70 -22.73
C LEU A 175 -2.26 -15.18 -21.88
N SER A 176 -2.01 -16.00 -20.86
CA SER A 176 -3.02 -16.46 -19.91
C SER A 176 -3.11 -15.55 -18.68
N PRO A 177 -4.20 -15.63 -17.89
CA PRO A 177 -4.36 -14.77 -16.71
C PRO A 177 -3.16 -14.84 -15.75
N ILE A 178 -2.73 -16.06 -15.40
CA ILE A 178 -1.62 -16.23 -14.44
C ILE A 178 -0.27 -15.87 -15.06
N MET A 179 -0.06 -16.13 -16.36
CA MET A 179 1.19 -15.72 -17.03
C MET A 179 1.30 -14.22 -17.14
N LEU A 180 0.22 -13.52 -17.49
CA LEU A 180 0.20 -12.06 -17.55
C LEU A 180 0.46 -11.44 -16.17
N ILE A 181 -0.15 -11.99 -15.12
CA ILE A 181 0.12 -11.58 -13.74
C ILE A 181 1.59 -11.82 -13.39
N SER A 182 2.14 -12.98 -13.73
CA SER A 182 3.53 -13.35 -13.42
C SER A 182 4.54 -12.45 -14.14
N ILE A 183 4.33 -12.22 -15.44
CA ILE A 183 5.15 -11.32 -16.27
C ILE A 183 5.03 -9.89 -15.75
N GLY A 184 3.81 -9.42 -15.51
CA GLY A 184 3.55 -8.08 -14.97
C GLY A 184 4.22 -7.86 -13.62
N TYR A 185 4.17 -8.87 -12.74
CA TYR A 185 4.84 -8.81 -11.43
C TYR A 185 6.36 -8.83 -11.57
N LEU A 186 6.92 -9.69 -12.45
CA LEU A 186 8.36 -9.75 -12.69
C LEU A 186 8.87 -8.43 -13.27
N LEU A 187 8.27 -7.93 -14.34
CA LEU A 187 8.62 -6.65 -14.96
C LEU A 187 8.41 -5.49 -13.98
N GLY A 188 7.31 -5.53 -13.22
CA GLY A 188 7.03 -4.55 -12.18
C GLY A 188 8.10 -4.53 -11.09
N ARG A 189 8.59 -5.69 -10.64
CA ARG A 189 9.69 -5.79 -9.67
C ARG A 189 11.01 -5.34 -10.25
N MET A 190 11.33 -5.70 -11.50
CA MET A 190 12.51 -5.20 -12.20
C MET A 190 12.48 -3.68 -12.32
N GLY A 191 11.33 -3.11 -12.68
CA GLY A 191 11.11 -1.67 -12.73
C GLY A 191 11.23 -1.03 -11.35
N TRP A 192 10.62 -1.59 -10.32
CA TRP A 192 10.65 -1.08 -8.96
C TRP A 192 12.08 -1.02 -8.40
N PHE A 193 12.84 -2.12 -8.52
CA PHE A 193 14.24 -2.15 -8.07
C PHE A 193 15.14 -1.26 -8.94
N GLY A 194 14.98 -1.32 -10.26
CA GLY A 194 15.80 -0.56 -11.21
C GLY A 194 15.59 0.95 -11.06
N LEU A 195 14.34 1.41 -11.10
CA LEU A 195 13.99 2.82 -10.91
C LEU A 195 14.30 3.27 -9.48
N GLY A 196 14.00 2.45 -8.47
CA GLY A 196 14.32 2.76 -7.08
C GLY A 196 15.82 3.00 -6.87
N TYR A 197 16.66 2.13 -7.44
CA TYR A 197 18.11 2.29 -7.40
C TYR A 197 18.59 3.51 -8.20
N LEU A 198 18.00 3.77 -9.38
CA LEU A 198 18.35 4.92 -10.21
C LEU A 198 18.02 6.23 -9.50
N VAL A 199 16.80 6.35 -8.96
CA VAL A 199 16.37 7.51 -8.17
C VAL A 199 17.27 7.66 -6.95
N PHE A 200 17.56 6.57 -6.24
CA PHE A 200 18.50 6.57 -5.11
C PHE A 200 19.87 7.13 -5.51
N ARG A 201 20.46 6.69 -6.63
CA ARG A 201 21.76 7.20 -7.11
C ARG A 201 21.69 8.69 -7.44
N ILE A 202 20.62 9.15 -8.10
CA ILE A 202 20.46 10.56 -8.44
C ILE A 202 20.32 11.40 -7.16
N THR A 203 19.41 11.04 -6.27
CA THR A 203 19.13 11.83 -5.07
C THR A 203 20.24 11.75 -4.03
N SER A 204 20.89 10.59 -3.87
CA SER A 204 21.98 10.38 -2.92
C SER A 204 23.32 10.90 -3.43
N ASP A 205 23.74 10.47 -4.63
CA ASP A 205 25.12 10.71 -5.07
C ASP A 205 25.26 12.08 -5.76
N ASN A 206 24.26 12.48 -6.54
CA ASN A 206 24.30 13.73 -7.28
C ASN A 206 23.75 14.90 -6.46
N GLU A 207 22.51 14.76 -5.97
CA GLU A 207 21.82 15.84 -5.24
C GLU A 207 22.14 15.86 -3.74
N ARG A 208 22.71 14.78 -3.20
CA ARG A 208 23.08 14.64 -1.78
C ARG A 208 21.94 14.96 -0.82
N LEU A 209 20.71 14.62 -1.22
CA LEU A 209 19.54 14.84 -0.41
C LEU A 209 19.48 13.84 0.75
N PRO A 210 19.12 14.28 1.96
CA PRO A 210 18.85 13.36 3.06
C PRO A 210 17.60 12.52 2.75
N PHE A 211 17.58 11.27 3.19
CA PHE A 211 16.41 10.38 3.09
C PHE A 211 15.60 10.44 4.40
N PRO A 212 14.62 11.35 4.54
CA PRO A 212 13.99 11.63 5.83
C PRO A 212 13.20 10.45 6.41
N LEU A 213 12.66 9.56 5.56
CA LEU A 213 11.83 8.43 5.98
C LEU A 213 12.63 7.14 6.23
N ALA A 214 13.84 7.00 5.68
CA ALA A 214 14.65 5.80 5.84
C ALA A 214 14.99 5.48 7.33
N PRO A 215 15.37 6.46 8.16
CA PRO A 215 15.62 6.25 9.59
C PRO A 215 14.36 5.82 10.35
N VAL A 216 13.19 6.39 10.02
CA VAL A 216 11.91 6.06 10.67
C VAL A 216 11.56 4.59 10.42
N ALA A 217 11.66 4.14 9.17
CA ALA A 217 11.43 2.73 8.82
C ALA A 217 12.44 1.79 9.49
N ALA A 218 13.72 2.16 9.50
CA ALA A 218 14.78 1.38 10.14
C ALA A 218 14.58 1.27 11.67
N GLN A 219 14.14 2.34 12.33
CA GLN A 219 13.86 2.33 13.77
C GLN A 219 12.71 1.39 14.13
N GLY A 220 11.68 1.28 13.28
CA GLY A 220 10.59 0.31 13.48
C GLY A 220 11.09 -1.13 13.46
N ALA A 221 11.87 -1.50 12.44
CA ALA A 221 12.46 -2.84 12.33
C ALA A 221 13.43 -3.16 13.48
N THR A 222 14.27 -2.20 13.85
CA THR A 222 15.20 -2.35 14.99
C THR A 222 14.45 -2.49 16.32
N ALA A 223 13.38 -1.73 16.55
CA ALA A 223 12.59 -1.83 17.77
C ALA A 223 11.95 -3.23 17.95
N LEU A 224 11.46 -3.85 16.87
CA LEU A 224 10.94 -5.22 16.94
C LEU A 224 12.05 -6.25 17.17
N ALA A 225 13.22 -6.07 16.56
CA ALA A 225 14.37 -6.93 16.81
C ALA A 225 14.88 -6.82 18.26
N GLU A 226 14.95 -5.60 18.81
CA GLU A 226 15.27 -5.37 20.23
C GLU A 226 14.26 -6.05 21.17
N ALA A 227 12.98 -6.14 20.77
CA ALA A 227 11.97 -6.84 21.58
C ALA A 227 12.18 -8.37 21.63
N THR A 228 12.88 -8.95 20.63
CA THR A 228 13.25 -10.38 20.61
C THR A 228 14.58 -10.67 21.30
N ASP A 229 15.45 -9.67 21.42
CA ASP A 229 16.71 -9.76 22.16
C ASP A 229 16.42 -9.66 23.66
N ARG A 230 16.32 -10.81 24.33
CA ARG A 230 16.56 -10.84 25.78
C ARG A 230 18.04 -10.59 25.97
N GLU A 231 18.44 -9.48 26.58
CA GLU A 231 19.67 -9.49 27.36
C GLU A 231 19.46 -10.52 28.48
N GLU A 232 19.96 -11.74 28.27
CA GLU A 232 20.15 -12.73 29.33
C GLU A 232 20.99 -12.07 30.44
N GLY A 233 20.33 -11.60 31.50
CA GLY A 233 20.96 -10.96 32.65
C GLY A 233 20.59 -9.50 32.91
N ALA A 234 19.82 -8.84 32.05
CA ALA A 234 19.33 -7.50 32.36
C ALA A 234 18.25 -7.57 33.45
N ALA A 235 18.58 -7.04 34.62
CA ALA A 235 17.65 -6.79 35.72
C ALA A 235 16.35 -6.13 35.19
N PHE A 236 15.25 -6.37 35.91
CA PHE A 236 13.83 -6.07 35.63
C PHE A 236 13.48 -4.59 35.30
N GLY A 237 14.32 -3.80 34.62
CA GLY A 237 14.19 -2.35 34.53
C GLY A 237 14.75 -1.64 33.30
N LYS A 238 15.51 -2.28 32.40
CA LYS A 238 15.98 -1.60 31.16
C LYS A 238 15.11 -1.97 29.95
N ARG A 239 13.84 -1.56 29.96
CA ARG A 239 13.02 -1.56 28.73
C ARG A 239 13.47 -0.41 27.84
N SER A 240 13.85 -0.70 26.60
CA SER A 240 14.14 0.32 25.58
C SER A 240 12.95 1.28 25.49
N TRP A 241 13.19 2.60 25.44
CA TRP A 241 12.13 3.60 25.31
C TRP A 241 11.24 3.32 24.08
N ARG A 242 11.83 2.69 23.04
CA ARG A 242 11.17 2.21 21.83
C ARG A 242 10.04 1.22 22.14
N TRP A 243 10.22 0.35 23.14
CA TRP A 243 9.20 -0.60 23.58
C TRP A 243 7.99 0.08 24.22
N THR A 244 8.20 1.15 24.99
CA THR A 244 7.12 1.93 25.59
C THR A 244 6.28 2.60 24.51
N VAL A 245 6.92 3.25 23.54
CA VAL A 245 6.24 3.90 22.41
C VAL A 245 5.50 2.87 21.56
N PHE A 246 6.12 1.74 21.25
CA PHE A 246 5.49 0.63 20.56
C PHE A 246 4.24 0.13 21.30
N SER A 247 4.33 -0.06 22.62
CA SER A 247 3.21 -0.56 23.44
C SER A 247 2.03 0.42 23.45
N ILE A 248 2.29 1.73 23.59
CA ILE A 248 1.25 2.77 23.53
C ILE A 248 0.59 2.75 22.15
N GLY A 249 1.38 2.73 21.07
CA GLY A 249 0.88 2.66 19.70
C GLY A 249 0.05 1.40 19.46
N ALA A 250 0.51 0.24 19.94
CA ALA A 250 -0.20 -1.03 19.83
C ALA A 250 -1.53 -1.00 20.61
N THR A 251 -1.56 -0.47 21.83
CA THR A 251 -2.81 -0.35 22.61
C THR A 251 -3.82 0.57 21.93
N LEU A 252 -3.38 1.73 21.43
CA LEU A 252 -4.24 2.65 20.68
C LEU A 252 -4.75 2.01 19.39
N GLY A 253 -3.88 1.31 18.65
CA GLY A 253 -4.23 0.60 17.43
C GLY A 253 -5.24 -0.52 17.68
N ILE A 254 -5.09 -1.31 18.75
CA ILE A 254 -6.04 -2.34 19.15
C ILE A 254 -7.38 -1.72 19.54
N ALA A 255 -7.38 -0.66 20.35
CA ALA A 255 -8.60 0.02 20.77
C ALA A 255 -9.36 0.59 19.56
N PHE A 256 -8.65 1.26 18.66
CA PHE A 256 -9.23 1.79 17.43
C PHE A 256 -9.72 0.68 16.50
N GLY A 257 -8.91 -0.35 16.25
CA GLY A 257 -9.28 -1.48 15.40
C GLY A 257 -10.46 -2.30 15.95
N ALA A 258 -10.59 -2.38 17.28
CA ALA A 258 -11.75 -3.01 17.92
C ALA A 258 -13.04 -2.26 17.57
N ILE A 259 -13.03 -0.93 17.64
CA ILE A 259 -14.20 -0.08 17.35
C ILE A 259 -14.46 0.00 15.83
N TYR A 260 -13.42 0.20 15.03
CA TYR A 260 -13.52 0.50 13.60
C TYR A 260 -13.71 -0.75 12.73
N VAL A 261 -13.11 -1.89 13.11
CA VAL A 261 -13.14 -3.12 12.30
C VAL A 261 -13.86 -4.26 13.02
N LEU A 262 -13.47 -4.59 14.26
CA LEU A 262 -13.98 -5.77 14.94
C LEU A 262 -15.49 -5.69 15.21
N VAL A 263 -15.99 -4.55 15.73
CA VAL A 263 -17.43 -4.37 16.01
C VAL A 263 -18.27 -4.51 14.74
N PRO A 264 -17.99 -3.81 13.63
CA PRO A 264 -18.75 -3.99 12.38
C PRO A 264 -18.68 -5.41 11.81
N VAL A 265 -17.50 -6.04 11.80
CA VAL A 265 -17.33 -7.40 11.25
C VAL A 265 -18.08 -8.42 12.10
N THR A 266 -17.92 -8.40 13.42
CA THR A 266 -18.57 -9.36 14.32
C THR A 266 -20.09 -9.16 14.35
N THR A 267 -20.57 -7.92 14.39
CA THR A 267 -22.02 -7.65 14.34
C THR A 267 -22.61 -8.01 12.99
N GLY A 268 -21.91 -7.82 11.88
CA GLY A 268 -22.35 -8.23 10.54
C GLY A 268 -22.49 -9.75 10.36
N LEU A 269 -21.81 -10.57 11.19
CA LEU A 269 -21.98 -12.02 11.18
C LEU A 269 -23.32 -12.46 11.80
N PHE A 270 -23.86 -11.69 12.75
CA PHE A 270 -25.06 -12.06 13.50
C PHE A 270 -26.27 -11.17 13.20
N MET A 271 -26.07 -9.97 12.66
CA MET A 271 -27.11 -8.98 12.39
C MET A 271 -27.18 -8.65 10.90
N SER A 272 -28.39 -8.42 10.38
CA SER A 272 -28.60 -8.00 8.99
C SER A 272 -28.07 -6.60 8.68
N LYS A 273 -27.86 -5.77 9.70
CA LYS A 273 -27.21 -4.46 9.60
C LYS A 273 -26.10 -4.40 10.64
N PRO A 274 -24.81 -4.36 10.24
CA PRO A 274 -23.71 -4.26 11.17
C PRO A 274 -23.74 -2.92 11.91
N ILE A 275 -23.31 -2.92 13.17
CA ILE A 275 -23.17 -1.69 13.96
C ILE A 275 -21.89 -1.01 13.49
N MET A 276 -22.04 0.10 12.76
CA MET A 276 -20.94 0.92 12.27
C MET A 276 -20.92 2.25 13.04
N ILE A 277 -20.01 2.37 14.01
CA ILE A 277 -19.82 3.62 14.77
C ILE A 277 -19.22 4.70 13.88
N LEU A 278 -18.22 4.31 13.08
CA LEU A 278 -17.63 5.13 12.02
C LEU A 278 -17.89 4.43 10.68
N PRO A 279 -18.34 5.14 9.63
CA PRO A 279 -18.59 4.54 8.33
C PRO A 279 -17.29 4.03 7.68
N ILE A 280 -17.34 2.78 7.20
CA ILE A 280 -16.29 2.13 6.42
C ILE A 280 -16.75 2.14 4.95
N PRO A 281 -15.86 2.37 3.95
CA PRO A 281 -14.43 2.69 4.08
C PRO A 281 -14.14 4.16 4.41
N PHE A 282 -15.10 5.05 4.16
CA PHE A 282 -15.02 6.49 4.37
C PHE A 282 -16.43 7.07 4.44
N VAL A 283 -16.56 8.30 4.92
CA VAL A 283 -17.78 9.08 4.75
C VAL A 283 -17.72 9.80 3.41
N ASP A 284 -18.69 9.50 2.56
CA ASP A 284 -18.83 10.14 1.25
C ASP A 284 -19.73 11.38 1.36
N PHE A 285 -19.17 12.54 1.01
CA PHE A 285 -19.90 13.81 0.95
C PHE A 285 -20.18 14.27 -0.48
N THR A 286 -19.73 13.52 -1.49
CA THR A 286 -19.85 13.86 -2.91
C THR A 286 -21.29 14.17 -3.30
N ARG A 287 -22.22 13.31 -2.89
CA ARG A 287 -23.67 13.49 -3.12
C ARG A 287 -24.26 14.68 -2.36
N ASN A 288 -23.73 15.00 -1.19
CA ASN A 288 -24.25 16.09 -0.37
C ASN A 288 -23.91 17.46 -0.97
N ILE A 289 -22.78 17.56 -1.67
CA ILE A 289 -22.27 18.83 -2.22
C ILE A 289 -22.54 19.00 -3.71
N GLU A 290 -22.97 17.96 -4.43
CA GLU A 290 -23.10 17.97 -5.89
C GLU A 290 -24.03 19.07 -6.42
N GLY A 291 -25.00 19.52 -5.63
CA GLY A 291 -25.90 20.62 -6.00
C GLY A 291 -25.21 21.98 -6.11
N PHE A 292 -24.13 22.21 -5.34
CA PHE A 292 -23.34 23.44 -5.40
C PHE A 292 -22.01 23.24 -6.16
N MET A 293 -21.36 22.10 -5.95
CA MET A 293 -20.09 21.70 -6.54
C MET A 293 -20.25 20.38 -7.32
N PRO A 294 -20.75 20.43 -8.58
CA PRO A 294 -20.94 19.22 -9.38
C PRO A 294 -19.59 18.55 -9.65
N ALA A 295 -19.56 17.21 -9.77
CA ALA A 295 -18.36 16.41 -9.98
C ALA A 295 -17.23 16.56 -8.92
N SER A 296 -17.45 17.30 -7.83
CA SER A 296 -16.47 17.42 -6.76
C SER A 296 -16.33 16.11 -5.99
N LEU A 297 -15.10 15.65 -5.78
CA LEU A 297 -14.82 14.42 -5.04
C LEU A 297 -14.42 14.78 -3.60
N VAL A 298 -15.35 14.62 -2.66
CA VAL A 298 -15.12 14.92 -1.24
C VAL A 298 -15.52 13.75 -0.38
N SER A 299 -14.55 13.22 0.35
CA SER A 299 -14.74 12.17 1.35
C SER A 299 -13.77 12.34 2.51
N ILE A 300 -14.13 11.77 3.66
CA ILE A 300 -13.26 11.69 4.82
C ILE A 300 -13.04 10.23 5.16
N SER A 301 -11.79 9.80 5.09
CA SER A 301 -11.35 8.48 5.55
C SER A 301 -10.95 8.56 7.03
N PHE A 302 -11.29 7.52 7.79
CA PHE A 302 -10.87 7.34 9.19
C PHE A 302 -9.68 6.39 9.32
N ASP A 303 -8.84 6.29 8.28
CA ASP A 303 -7.65 5.46 8.32
C ASP A 303 -6.60 6.05 9.28
N ALA A 304 -6.43 5.38 10.44
CA ALA A 304 -5.47 5.76 11.45
C ALA A 304 -4.02 5.69 10.96
N VAL A 305 -3.69 4.78 10.04
CA VAL A 305 -2.33 4.65 9.50
C VAL A 305 -1.99 5.84 8.62
N ILE A 306 -2.91 6.24 7.72
CA ILE A 306 -2.73 7.43 6.88
C ILE A 306 -2.64 8.68 7.75
N PHE A 307 -3.48 8.78 8.78
CA PHE A 307 -3.46 9.89 9.73
C PHE A 307 -2.11 10.00 10.46
N LEU A 308 -1.63 8.90 11.06
CA LEU A 308 -0.33 8.86 11.74
C LEU A 308 0.83 9.17 10.78
N THR A 309 0.76 8.67 9.54
CA THR A 309 1.78 8.93 8.50
C THR A 309 1.82 10.43 8.18
N GLY A 310 0.66 11.07 8.03
CA GLY A 310 0.55 12.51 7.80
C GLY A 310 1.18 13.36 8.90
N MET A 311 1.14 12.90 10.17
CA MET A 311 1.78 13.60 11.29
C MET A 311 3.32 13.50 11.30
N ILE A 312 3.88 12.50 10.60
CA ILE A 312 5.33 12.29 10.49
C ILE A 312 5.89 12.99 9.25
N LEU A 313 5.07 13.17 8.20
CA LEU A 313 5.49 13.79 6.96
C LEU A 313 5.81 15.29 7.14
N PRO A 314 6.81 15.83 6.40
CA PRO A 314 7.10 17.25 6.43
C PRO A 314 5.87 18.09 6.06
N PHE A 315 5.63 19.17 6.81
CA PHE A 315 4.43 20.01 6.63
C PHE A 315 4.24 20.48 5.18
N LYS A 316 5.34 20.84 4.49
CA LYS A 316 5.30 21.27 3.09
C LYS A 316 4.76 20.18 2.15
N VAL A 317 5.07 18.91 2.43
CA VAL A 317 4.55 17.76 1.65
C VAL A 317 3.06 17.59 1.90
N VAL A 318 2.63 17.65 3.16
CA VAL A 318 1.21 17.56 3.54
C VAL A 318 0.40 18.70 2.91
N LEU A 319 0.91 19.92 2.98
CA LEU A 319 0.30 21.09 2.35
C LEU A 319 0.23 20.94 0.82
N GLY A 320 1.27 20.37 0.20
CA GLY A 320 1.28 20.05 -1.23
C GLY A 320 0.17 19.07 -1.62
N PHE A 321 0.00 17.98 -0.88
CA PHE A 321 -1.11 17.04 -1.10
C PHE A 321 -2.47 17.70 -0.90
N PHE A 322 -2.64 18.45 0.19
CA PHE A 322 -3.88 19.16 0.47
C PHE A 322 -4.25 20.15 -0.64
N THR A 323 -3.29 20.99 -1.05
CA THR A 323 -3.50 21.97 -2.13
C THR A 323 -3.78 21.32 -3.47
N ALA A 324 -3.07 20.23 -3.82
CA ALA A 324 -3.34 19.47 -5.02
C ALA A 324 -4.79 18.94 -5.03
N VAL A 325 -5.22 18.27 -3.95
CA VAL A 325 -6.60 17.74 -3.83
C VAL A 325 -7.64 18.85 -3.90
N MET A 326 -7.40 19.99 -3.22
CA MET A 326 -8.32 21.12 -3.27
C MET A 326 -8.44 21.70 -4.68
N LEU A 327 -7.31 21.89 -5.38
CA LEU A 327 -7.30 22.49 -6.72
C LEU A 327 -7.84 21.56 -7.80
N THR A 328 -7.59 20.24 -7.72
CA THR A 328 -8.02 19.28 -8.75
C THR A 328 -9.40 18.70 -8.43
N SER A 329 -9.50 17.97 -7.33
CA SER A 329 -10.65 17.13 -7.00
C SER A 329 -11.85 17.91 -6.46
N VAL A 330 -11.60 18.96 -5.67
CA VAL A 330 -12.66 19.73 -4.98
C VAL A 330 -13.12 20.92 -5.81
N LEU A 331 -12.19 21.78 -6.23
CA LEU A 331 -12.51 23.01 -6.96
C LEU A 331 -12.38 22.85 -8.47
N GLY A 332 -11.39 22.09 -8.94
CA GLY A 332 -11.12 21.89 -10.35
C GLY A 332 -12.23 21.12 -11.06
N ASN A 333 -12.70 20.02 -10.49
CA ASN A 333 -13.75 19.22 -11.09
C ASN A 333 -15.06 20.00 -11.35
N PRO A 334 -15.62 20.79 -10.41
CA PRO A 334 -16.78 21.63 -10.71
C PRO A 334 -16.57 22.59 -11.88
N ILE A 335 -15.37 23.16 -12.02
CA ILE A 335 -15.03 24.06 -13.13
C ILE A 335 -15.00 23.27 -14.44
N LEU A 336 -14.29 22.14 -14.47
CA LEU A 336 -14.21 21.25 -15.62
C LEU A 336 -15.59 20.73 -16.04
N GLN A 337 -16.47 20.47 -15.07
CA GLN A 337 -17.84 20.04 -15.37
C GLN A 337 -18.65 21.15 -16.03
N ARG A 338 -18.54 22.39 -15.55
CA ARG A 338 -19.20 23.54 -16.18
C ARG A 338 -18.64 23.85 -17.58
N LEU A 339 -17.39 23.48 -17.84
CA LEU A 339 -16.78 23.55 -19.17
C LEU A 339 -17.15 22.37 -20.08
N GLY A 340 -17.88 21.37 -19.58
CA GLY A 340 -18.36 20.23 -20.38
C GLY A 340 -17.35 19.09 -20.55
N PHE A 341 -16.30 19.02 -19.72
CA PHE A 341 -15.27 17.97 -19.83
C PHE A 341 -15.69 16.61 -19.27
N PHE A 342 -16.79 16.51 -18.52
CA PHE A 342 -17.31 15.21 -18.06
C PHE A 342 -18.71 14.92 -18.64
N PRO A 343 -18.79 14.53 -19.92
CA PRO A 343 -20.06 14.26 -20.60
C PRO A 343 -20.85 13.10 -19.99
N HIS A 344 -20.17 12.14 -19.34
CA HIS A 344 -20.83 10.98 -18.74
C HIS A 344 -21.17 11.19 -17.27
N TRP A 345 -20.81 12.32 -16.67
CA TRP A 345 -21.15 12.61 -15.28
C TRP A 345 -22.64 12.94 -15.12
N THR A 346 -23.28 12.30 -14.15
CA THR A 346 -24.67 12.55 -13.78
C THR A 346 -24.81 12.80 -12.27
N PRO A 347 -25.76 13.65 -11.84
CA PRO A 347 -26.07 13.83 -10.42
C PRO A 347 -26.55 12.53 -9.76
N GLY A 348 -26.29 12.36 -8.47
CA GLY A 348 -26.68 11.19 -7.67
C GLY A 348 -25.60 10.09 -7.60
N ASN A 349 -24.50 10.24 -8.32
CA ASN A 349 -23.38 9.30 -8.27
C ASN A 349 -22.56 9.46 -6.98
N GLY A 350 -22.19 8.33 -6.36
CA GLY A 350 -21.28 8.33 -5.21
C GLY A 350 -19.81 8.54 -5.63
N LEU A 351 -18.92 8.73 -4.65
CA LEU A 351 -17.50 9.03 -4.86
C LEU A 351 -16.83 8.10 -5.87
N LEU A 352 -16.97 6.78 -5.69
CA LEU A 352 -16.26 5.79 -6.52
C LEU A 352 -16.71 5.83 -7.98
N VAL A 353 -18.02 5.97 -8.21
CA VAL A 353 -18.59 6.06 -9.56
C VAL A 353 -18.12 7.36 -10.22
N ASN A 354 -18.17 8.48 -9.50
CA ASN A 354 -17.64 9.75 -10.00
C ASN A 354 -16.15 9.65 -10.30
N GLN A 355 -15.33 9.14 -9.36
CA GLN A 355 -13.90 8.99 -9.58
C GLN A 355 -13.59 8.19 -10.85
N MET A 356 -14.32 7.11 -11.11
CA MET A 356 -14.19 6.32 -12.32
C MET A 356 -14.56 7.11 -13.58
N ILE A 357 -15.75 7.73 -13.61
CA ILE A 357 -16.25 8.50 -14.75
C ILE A 357 -15.30 9.66 -15.09
N LEU A 358 -14.95 10.48 -14.08
CA LEU A 358 -14.07 11.64 -14.25
C LEU A 358 -12.66 11.23 -14.68
N SER A 359 -12.20 10.04 -14.26
CA SER A 359 -10.95 9.47 -14.74
C SER A 359 -11.01 9.13 -16.22
N PHE A 360 -12.05 8.41 -16.68
CA PHE A 360 -12.19 8.07 -18.09
C PHE A 360 -12.40 9.29 -18.99
N ASP A 361 -13.18 10.26 -18.54
CA ASP A 361 -13.53 11.44 -19.34
C ASP A 361 -12.36 12.43 -19.48
N PHE A 362 -11.52 12.60 -18.43
CA PHE A 362 -10.47 13.63 -18.44
C PHE A 362 -9.16 13.21 -17.74
N TRP A 363 -9.21 12.76 -16.49
CA TRP A 363 -8.00 12.65 -15.66
C TRP A 363 -7.03 11.56 -16.10
N MET A 364 -7.50 10.50 -16.76
CA MET A 364 -6.64 9.47 -17.35
C MET A 364 -5.70 10.08 -18.39
N SER A 365 -6.22 10.96 -19.26
CA SER A 365 -5.41 11.66 -20.27
C SER A 365 -4.36 12.56 -19.63
N VAL A 366 -4.71 13.26 -18.55
CA VAL A 366 -3.76 14.08 -17.78
C VAL A 366 -2.68 13.22 -17.15
N ALA A 367 -3.04 12.09 -16.53
CA ALA A 367 -2.10 11.17 -15.91
C ALA A 367 -1.11 10.57 -16.93
N VAL A 368 -1.61 10.14 -18.10
CA VAL A 368 -0.78 9.65 -19.21
C VAL A 368 0.16 10.74 -19.71
N GLY A 369 -0.36 11.97 -19.90
CA GLY A 369 0.45 13.11 -20.32
C GLY A 369 1.57 13.44 -19.34
N MET A 370 1.28 13.45 -18.03
CA MET A 370 2.30 13.66 -17.00
C MET A 370 3.34 12.53 -16.98
N ALA A 371 2.91 11.27 -17.09
CA ALA A 371 3.83 10.13 -17.12
C ALA A 371 4.80 10.22 -18.32
N ILE A 372 4.29 10.58 -19.51
CA ILE A 372 5.11 10.79 -20.70
C ILE A 372 6.08 11.96 -20.49
N ALA A 373 5.62 13.07 -19.92
CA ALA A 373 6.48 14.23 -19.64
C ALA A 373 7.63 13.86 -18.70
N VAL A 374 7.35 13.15 -17.61
CA VAL A 374 8.37 12.65 -16.67
C VAL A 374 9.34 11.70 -17.37
N ALA A 375 8.85 10.77 -18.20
CA ALA A 375 9.69 9.85 -18.95
C ALA A 375 10.64 10.59 -19.92
N LEU A 376 10.14 11.60 -20.65
CA LEU A 376 10.94 12.41 -21.56
C LEU A 376 11.99 13.25 -20.82
N VAL A 377 11.64 13.84 -19.68
CA VAL A 377 12.60 14.58 -18.83
C VAL A 377 13.67 13.62 -18.31
N GLY A 378 13.28 12.43 -17.85
CA GLY A 378 14.21 11.39 -17.40
C GLY A 378 15.17 10.96 -18.51
N LEU A 379 14.68 10.67 -19.71
CA LEU A 379 15.52 10.31 -20.86
C LEU A 379 16.50 11.43 -21.22
N ARG A 380 16.05 12.69 -21.21
CA ARG A 380 16.91 13.85 -21.48
C ARG A 380 18.02 14.00 -20.44
N TYR A 381 17.73 13.69 -19.17
CA TYR A 381 18.70 13.77 -18.09
C TYR A 381 19.76 12.66 -18.18
N VAL A 382 19.38 11.46 -18.63
CA VAL A 382 20.32 10.34 -18.81
C VAL A 382 21.23 10.53 -20.04
N TYR A 383 20.73 11.19 -21.08
CA TYR A 383 21.49 11.42 -22.32
C TYR A 383 22.47 12.61 -22.26
N LYS A 384 22.37 13.45 -21.23
CA LYS A 384 23.29 14.55 -20.94
C LYS A 384 24.25 14.14 -19.85
#